data_AF-A0A226EH70-F1
#
_entry.id   AF-A0A226EH70-F1
#
_cell.length_a   1.000
_cell.length_b   1.000
_cell.length_c   1.000
_cell.angle_alpha   90.00
_cell.angle_beta   90.00
_cell.angle_gamma   90.00
#
_symmetry.space_group_name_H-M   'P 1'
#
loop_
_entity.id
_entity.type
_entity.pdbx_description
1 polymer ?
#
loop_
_entity_poly.entity_id
_entity_poly.type
_entity_poly.pdbx_seq_one_letter_code
_entity_poly.pdbx_strand_id
1 'polypeptide(L)'
;MSRMSSRDASAGLQGTTEVEVQPPAVDWRTDSSTIKEKLYNSLLTGCFSDIRFIVGQTQKKEIAAHRYILFLNSPVFETLLDGSHKAVNVTIADVEPEAFFSFLKFLYTDEFDVHVRDATAVLYLSKKYDVPRLAALSAEHIKKNISTNNVVSVLLSAESLGENSISFQARYFLRTNIRYVIHEQDFLRLNEEELCQIFASDELSVSEMELFNAAVHWAIEECKRQKLESTPQNYRFVLKNVIQLIRFPLMDRKEFTLHVATKNVLTDSECLNVMMHWDVTPKERATLPPLMFINKPRTETNISSDAVSSYLPQETLMMMSPREMMDQSYYYDTGPMAVRGYRSTQSKPPPPPRRTHAITPTKRHHNNVLHAHAQQPGSLQPFSYLPDPYTGTVSYPQSYGEF
;
A
#
# COMPACT_ATOMS: atom_id res chain seq x y z
N MET A 1 -38.59 -68.00 -39.14
CA MET A 1 -38.01 -68.70 -37.98
C MET A 1 -36.56 -69.02 -38.30
N SER A 2 -35.56 -68.91 -37.44
CA SER A 2 -35.31 -68.04 -36.27
C SER A 2 -33.82 -68.22 -35.97
N ARG A 3 -32.95 -67.21 -36.18
CA ARG A 3 -31.52 -67.35 -35.83
C ARG A 3 -31.33 -67.18 -34.32
N MET A 4 -30.46 -67.98 -33.73
CA MET A 4 -30.04 -67.84 -32.34
C MET A 4 -29.22 -66.55 -32.19
N SER A 5 -29.48 -65.79 -31.12
CA SER A 5 -28.59 -64.72 -30.65
C SER A 5 -27.85 -65.21 -29.42
N SER A 6 -26.54 -64.97 -29.36
CA SER A 6 -25.74 -65.17 -28.15
C SER A 6 -26.09 -64.13 -27.08
N ARG A 7 -25.72 -64.44 -25.83
CA ARG A 7 -25.74 -63.51 -24.70
C ARG A 7 -24.52 -62.57 -24.75
N ASP A 8 -24.46 -61.73 -23.71
CA ASP A 8 -23.33 -60.92 -23.21
C ASP A 8 -23.35 -59.43 -23.64
N ALA A 9 -23.13 -58.48 -22.75
CA ALA A 9 -23.24 -58.52 -21.27
C ALA A 9 -23.57 -57.12 -20.72
N SER A 10 -24.60 -57.01 -19.88
CA SER A 10 -25.01 -55.72 -19.29
C SER A 10 -24.26 -55.45 -17.97
N ALA A 11 -23.12 -54.78 -18.04
CA ALA A 11 -22.44 -54.18 -16.90
C ALA A 11 -22.58 -52.65 -16.96
N GLY A 12 -23.10 -52.04 -15.89
CA GLY A 12 -23.46 -50.62 -15.89
C GLY A 12 -22.28 -49.68 -15.64
N LEU A 13 -22.29 -48.54 -16.32
CA LEU A 13 -21.53 -47.35 -15.92
C LEU A 13 -22.48 -46.41 -15.17
N GLN A 14 -22.28 -46.27 -13.86
CA GLN A 14 -23.04 -45.34 -13.02
C GLN A 14 -22.27 -44.02 -12.86
N GLY A 15 -22.98 -42.90 -12.98
CA GLY A 15 -22.66 -41.70 -12.19
C GLY A 15 -21.45 -40.86 -12.61
N THR A 16 -21.28 -40.56 -13.90
CA THR A 16 -20.69 -39.26 -14.27
C THR A 16 -21.79 -38.20 -14.20
N THR A 17 -21.75 -37.31 -13.21
CA THR A 17 -22.57 -36.09 -13.24
C THR A 17 -22.04 -35.16 -14.31
N GLU A 18 -22.60 -35.27 -15.50
CA GLU A 18 -22.39 -34.28 -16.57
C GLU A 18 -22.90 -32.92 -16.08
N VAL A 19 -21.99 -31.96 -15.94
CA VAL A 19 -22.35 -30.58 -15.63
C VAL A 19 -22.92 -29.99 -16.92
N GLU A 20 -24.24 -29.85 -16.98
CA GLU A 20 -24.97 -29.29 -18.11
C GLU A 20 -24.64 -27.79 -18.25
N VAL A 21 -23.53 -27.49 -18.93
CA VAL A 21 -23.14 -26.13 -19.29
C VAL A 21 -24.12 -25.61 -20.32
N GLN A 22 -25.12 -24.84 -19.87
CA GLN A 22 -26.09 -24.22 -20.77
C GLN A 22 -25.36 -23.39 -21.85
N PRO A 23 -25.70 -23.55 -23.13
CA PRO A 23 -25.06 -22.80 -24.19
C PRO A 23 -25.33 -21.29 -24.02
N PRO A 24 -24.33 -20.42 -24.26
CA PRO A 24 -24.53 -18.98 -24.14
C PRO A 24 -25.60 -18.50 -25.13
N ALA A 25 -26.43 -17.54 -24.71
CA ALA A 25 -27.56 -17.03 -25.48
C ALA A 25 -27.17 -16.30 -26.80
N VAL A 26 -25.87 -16.08 -27.02
CA VAL A 26 -25.26 -15.59 -28.26
C VAL A 26 -24.01 -16.44 -28.51
N ASP A 27 -23.82 -16.95 -29.73
CA ASP A 27 -22.59 -17.67 -30.09
C ASP A 27 -21.45 -16.68 -30.33
N TRP A 28 -20.68 -16.39 -29.28
CA TRP A 28 -19.51 -15.51 -29.33
C TRP A 28 -18.49 -15.87 -30.42
N ARG A 29 -18.55 -17.08 -31.02
CA ARG A 29 -17.67 -17.52 -32.11
C ARG A 29 -17.89 -16.78 -33.43
N THR A 30 -19.11 -16.26 -33.68
CA THR A 30 -19.41 -15.43 -34.88
C THR A 30 -18.90 -14.01 -34.73
N ASP A 31 -19.01 -13.46 -33.52
CA ASP A 31 -18.80 -12.04 -33.26
C ASP A 31 -17.35 -11.74 -32.85
N SER A 32 -16.64 -12.71 -32.27
CA SER A 32 -15.21 -12.61 -31.98
C SER A 32 -14.39 -12.59 -33.28
N SER A 33 -13.65 -11.52 -33.52
CA SER A 33 -12.87 -11.31 -34.75
C SER A 33 -11.54 -12.08 -34.77
N THR A 34 -10.92 -12.27 -33.59
CA THR A 34 -9.58 -12.85 -33.43
C THR A 34 -9.58 -14.16 -32.65
N ILE A 35 -8.52 -14.95 -32.80
CA ILE A 35 -8.29 -16.16 -31.99
C ILE A 35 -8.15 -15.79 -30.49
N LYS A 36 -7.51 -14.65 -30.18
CA LYS A 36 -7.37 -14.10 -28.83
C LYS A 36 -8.72 -13.90 -28.14
N GLU A 37 -9.67 -13.24 -28.82
CA GLU A 37 -11.04 -13.04 -28.32
C GLU A 37 -11.78 -14.37 -28.14
N LYS A 38 -11.57 -15.34 -29.05
CA LYS A 38 -12.19 -16.68 -28.95
C LYS A 38 -11.65 -17.48 -27.77
N LEU A 39 -10.35 -17.40 -27.47
CA LEU A 39 -9.74 -18.00 -26.29
C LEU A 39 -10.24 -17.32 -25.00
N TYR A 40 -10.27 -15.98 -24.96
CA TYR A 40 -10.77 -15.25 -23.79
C TYR A 40 -12.27 -15.51 -23.51
N ASN A 41 -13.10 -15.59 -24.55
CA ASN A 41 -14.52 -15.95 -24.40
C ASN A 41 -14.73 -17.41 -23.99
N SER A 42 -13.84 -18.33 -24.39
CA SER A 42 -13.82 -19.71 -23.88
C SER A 42 -13.45 -19.76 -22.39
N LEU A 43 -12.49 -18.95 -21.91
CA LEU A 43 -12.18 -18.77 -20.49
C LEU A 43 -13.37 -18.18 -19.71
N LEU A 44 -13.99 -17.11 -20.22
CA LEU A 44 -15.13 -16.44 -19.57
C LEU A 44 -16.39 -17.34 -19.46
N THR A 45 -16.65 -18.17 -20.46
CA THR A 45 -17.84 -19.04 -20.50
C THR A 45 -17.59 -20.45 -19.94
N GLY A 46 -16.33 -20.83 -19.70
CA GLY A 46 -15.95 -22.21 -19.40
C GLY A 46 -16.27 -23.21 -20.52
N CYS A 47 -16.56 -22.73 -21.74
CA CYS A 47 -17.01 -23.57 -22.83
C CYS A 47 -15.85 -24.38 -23.41
N PHE A 48 -15.99 -25.71 -23.36
CA PHE A 48 -14.98 -26.76 -23.59
C PHE A 48 -13.97 -27.01 -22.46
N SER A 49 -14.21 -26.49 -21.24
CA SER A 49 -13.33 -26.71 -20.09
C SER A 49 -13.23 -28.19 -19.66
N ASP A 50 -11.99 -28.64 -19.43
CA ASP A 50 -11.64 -30.00 -18.99
C ASP A 50 -10.98 -30.01 -17.58
N ILE A 51 -10.90 -28.84 -16.93
CA ILE A 51 -10.42 -28.65 -15.57
C ILE A 51 -11.13 -27.45 -14.91
N ARG A 52 -11.33 -27.51 -13.60
CA ARG A 52 -11.93 -26.46 -12.74
C ARG A 52 -11.02 -26.18 -11.55
N PHE A 53 -10.84 -24.92 -11.22
CA PHE A 53 -10.10 -24.47 -10.05
C PHE A 53 -11.06 -23.92 -8.99
N ILE A 54 -10.93 -24.40 -7.75
CA ILE A 54 -11.59 -23.84 -6.57
C ILE A 54 -10.59 -22.89 -5.93
N VAL A 55 -10.76 -21.59 -6.18
CA VAL A 55 -9.79 -20.54 -5.82
C VAL A 55 -10.34 -19.67 -4.71
N GLY A 56 -9.49 -19.23 -3.78
CA GLY A 56 -9.82 -18.19 -2.81
C GLY A 56 -9.42 -18.53 -1.38
N GLN A 57 -8.93 -17.51 -0.68
CA GLN A 57 -8.63 -17.54 0.76
C GLN A 57 -9.90 -17.22 1.56
N THR A 58 -10.55 -16.08 1.25
CA THR A 58 -11.76 -15.62 1.95
C THR A 58 -13.05 -16.09 1.28
N GLN A 59 -13.15 -15.98 -0.05
CA GLN A 59 -14.31 -16.43 -0.82
C GLN A 59 -13.92 -17.45 -1.88
N LYS A 60 -14.32 -18.71 -1.66
CA LYS A 60 -14.10 -19.77 -2.65
C LYS A 60 -14.98 -19.56 -3.88
N LYS A 61 -14.35 -19.44 -5.05
CA LYS A 61 -14.96 -19.26 -6.37
C LYS A 61 -14.47 -20.39 -7.29
N GLU A 62 -15.37 -20.94 -8.09
CA GLU A 62 -14.99 -21.90 -9.12
C GLU A 62 -14.62 -21.16 -10.42
N ILE A 63 -13.50 -21.54 -11.03
CA ILE A 63 -13.00 -20.98 -12.29
C ILE A 63 -12.68 -22.15 -13.25
N ALA A 64 -13.41 -22.22 -14.36
CA ALA A 64 -13.22 -23.22 -15.40
C ALA A 64 -12.03 -22.86 -16.31
N ALA A 65 -11.27 -23.87 -16.77
CA ALA A 65 -10.09 -23.68 -17.60
C ALA A 65 -9.82 -24.90 -18.52
N HIS A 66 -8.76 -24.81 -19.32
CA HIS A 66 -8.42 -25.77 -20.38
C HIS A 66 -6.97 -26.24 -20.21
N ARG A 67 -6.76 -27.53 -19.93
CA ARG A 67 -5.43 -28.12 -19.64
C ARG A 67 -4.41 -27.83 -20.73
N TYR A 68 -4.81 -27.94 -22.00
CA TYR A 68 -3.96 -27.64 -23.15
C TYR A 68 -3.38 -26.22 -23.12
N ILE A 69 -4.18 -25.20 -22.75
CA ILE A 69 -3.70 -23.81 -22.63
C ILE A 69 -2.77 -23.63 -21.44
N LEU A 70 -2.99 -24.36 -20.34
CA LEU A 70 -2.07 -24.36 -19.19
C LEU A 70 -0.72 -24.99 -19.54
N PHE A 71 -0.72 -26.15 -20.21
CA PHE A 71 0.49 -26.90 -20.55
C PHE A 71 1.39 -26.12 -21.52
N LEU A 72 0.80 -25.49 -22.55
CA LEU A 72 1.51 -24.64 -23.51
C LEU A 72 2.25 -23.46 -22.86
N ASN A 73 1.82 -23.01 -21.69
CA ASN A 73 2.36 -21.82 -21.02
C ASN A 73 3.08 -22.13 -19.70
N SER A 74 3.14 -23.40 -19.25
CA SER A 74 3.66 -23.76 -17.93
C SER A 74 4.07 -25.23 -17.83
N PRO A 75 5.38 -25.55 -17.69
CA PRO A 75 5.84 -26.91 -17.42
C PRO A 75 5.41 -27.41 -16.03
N VAL A 76 5.11 -26.48 -15.11
CA VAL A 76 4.58 -26.80 -13.78
C VAL A 76 3.13 -27.31 -13.88
N PHE A 77 2.26 -26.69 -14.68
CA PHE A 77 0.91 -27.21 -14.89
C PHE A 77 0.89 -28.53 -15.65
N GLU A 78 1.79 -28.73 -16.62
CA GLU A 78 1.98 -30.03 -17.27
C GLU A 78 2.33 -31.10 -16.21
N THR A 79 3.44 -30.92 -15.48
CA THR A 79 3.90 -31.85 -14.42
C THR A 79 2.85 -32.11 -13.34
N LEU A 80 2.10 -31.08 -12.92
CA LEU A 80 1.09 -31.16 -11.86
C LEU A 80 -0.18 -31.93 -12.30
N LEU A 81 -0.47 -32.02 -13.60
CA LEU A 81 -1.75 -32.49 -14.11
C LEU A 81 -1.63 -33.69 -15.07
N ASP A 82 -0.44 -34.04 -15.55
CA ASP A 82 -0.18 -35.17 -16.47
C ASP A 82 -0.71 -36.49 -15.90
N GLY A 83 -0.26 -36.89 -14.70
CA GLY A 83 -0.79 -38.08 -14.00
C GLY A 83 -2.23 -37.96 -13.50
N SER A 84 -2.88 -36.81 -13.67
CA SER A 84 -4.11 -36.42 -12.95
C SER A 84 -5.34 -36.36 -13.84
N HIS A 85 -5.47 -37.26 -14.83
CA HIS A 85 -6.60 -37.30 -15.79
C HIS A 85 -8.00 -37.40 -15.13
N LYS A 86 -8.09 -37.85 -13.86
CA LYS A 86 -9.35 -37.95 -13.10
C LYS A 86 -9.66 -36.75 -12.21
N ALA A 87 -8.70 -35.85 -11.98
CA ALA A 87 -8.91 -34.67 -11.15
C ALA A 87 -9.56 -33.56 -11.99
N VAL A 88 -10.89 -33.48 -11.93
CA VAL A 88 -11.66 -32.38 -12.55
C VAL A 88 -11.46 -31.08 -11.76
N ASN A 89 -11.31 -31.17 -10.44
CA ASN A 89 -11.25 -30.02 -9.52
C ASN A 89 -9.89 -29.92 -8.82
N VAL A 90 -9.22 -28.78 -8.94
CA VAL A 90 -7.97 -28.44 -8.23
C VAL A 90 -8.22 -27.27 -7.28
N THR A 91 -7.66 -27.29 -6.07
CA THR A 91 -7.86 -26.19 -5.09
C THR A 91 -6.64 -25.28 -5.01
N ILE A 92 -6.85 -23.96 -5.08
CA ILE A 92 -5.85 -22.91 -4.91
C ILE A 92 -6.32 -22.02 -3.75
N ALA A 93 -5.97 -22.43 -2.52
CA ALA A 93 -6.42 -21.79 -1.29
C ALA A 93 -5.53 -20.62 -0.85
N ASP A 94 -4.48 -20.33 -1.60
CA ASP A 94 -3.40 -19.41 -1.26
C ASP A 94 -3.42 -18.09 -2.05
N VAL A 95 -4.34 -17.93 -3.02
CA VAL A 95 -4.54 -16.69 -3.79
C VAL A 95 -6.04 -16.44 -3.99
N GLU A 96 -6.44 -15.16 -4.06
CA GLU A 96 -7.85 -14.78 -4.31
C GLU A 96 -8.23 -14.86 -5.80
N PRO A 97 -9.53 -15.05 -6.13
CA PRO A 97 -9.96 -15.43 -7.47
C PRO A 97 -9.63 -14.41 -8.57
N GLU A 98 -9.61 -13.11 -8.25
CA GLU A 98 -9.39 -12.02 -9.20
C GLU A 98 -7.93 -12.01 -9.72
N ALA A 99 -6.95 -12.20 -8.82
CA ALA A 99 -5.55 -12.34 -9.20
C ALA A 99 -5.30 -13.62 -10.02
N PHE A 100 -5.92 -14.75 -9.64
CA PHE A 100 -5.82 -15.97 -10.44
C PHE A 100 -6.50 -15.86 -11.81
N PHE A 101 -7.62 -15.14 -11.90
CA PHE A 101 -8.28 -14.88 -13.18
C PHE A 101 -7.42 -13.96 -14.08
N SER A 102 -6.76 -12.95 -13.52
CA SER A 102 -5.81 -12.10 -14.27
C SER A 102 -4.60 -12.89 -14.76
N PHE A 103 -4.08 -13.80 -13.94
CA PHE A 103 -3.04 -14.75 -14.32
C PHE A 103 -3.51 -15.67 -15.46
N LEU A 104 -4.71 -16.27 -15.36
CA LEU A 104 -5.26 -17.09 -16.45
C LEU A 104 -5.52 -16.29 -17.72
N LYS A 105 -6.07 -15.07 -17.63
CA LYS A 105 -6.29 -14.18 -18.78
C LYS A 105 -5.02 -14.04 -19.62
N PHE A 106 -3.89 -13.79 -18.96
CA PHE A 106 -2.59 -13.70 -19.63
C PHE A 106 -2.22 -14.99 -20.39
N LEU A 107 -2.43 -16.19 -19.82
CA LEU A 107 -2.12 -17.46 -20.52
C LEU A 107 -2.99 -17.69 -21.78
N TYR A 108 -4.14 -17.03 -21.89
CA TYR A 108 -5.07 -17.15 -23.02
C TYR A 108 -4.93 -16.02 -24.06
N THR A 109 -4.38 -14.86 -23.68
CA THR A 109 -4.33 -13.68 -24.57
C THR A 109 -2.94 -13.06 -24.76
N ASP A 110 -1.94 -13.42 -23.94
CA ASP A 110 -0.62 -12.78 -23.82
C ASP A 110 -0.66 -11.28 -23.43
N GLU A 111 -1.85 -10.77 -23.05
CA GLU A 111 -2.07 -9.37 -22.65
C GLU A 111 -1.89 -9.18 -21.15
N PHE A 112 -1.01 -8.23 -20.78
CA PHE A 112 -0.82 -7.83 -19.40
C PHE A 112 -1.86 -6.76 -19.01
N ASP A 113 -2.97 -7.21 -18.45
CA ASP A 113 -4.03 -6.38 -17.87
C ASP A 113 -4.28 -6.83 -16.42
N VAL A 114 -3.44 -6.32 -15.52
CA VAL A 114 -3.38 -6.67 -14.10
C VAL A 114 -3.53 -5.40 -13.28
N HIS A 115 -4.44 -5.40 -12.30
CA HIS A 115 -4.59 -4.27 -11.39
C HIS A 115 -3.43 -4.24 -10.38
N VAL A 116 -2.91 -3.04 -10.08
CA VAL A 116 -1.88 -2.77 -9.05
C VAL A 116 -2.05 -3.58 -7.74
N ARG A 117 -3.29 -3.80 -7.29
CA ARG A 117 -3.61 -4.53 -6.05
C ARG A 117 -3.32 -6.03 -6.13
N ASP A 118 -3.45 -6.60 -7.32
CA ASP A 118 -3.30 -8.03 -7.61
C ASP A 118 -1.90 -8.38 -8.12
N ALA A 119 -1.11 -7.38 -8.51
CA ALA A 119 0.18 -7.56 -9.20
C ALA A 119 1.21 -8.37 -8.41
N THR A 120 1.25 -8.25 -7.07
CA THR A 120 2.12 -9.10 -6.22
C THR A 120 1.66 -10.55 -6.18
N ALA A 121 0.36 -10.81 -6.19
CA ALA A 121 -0.21 -12.15 -6.28
C ALA A 121 -0.03 -12.76 -7.68
N VAL A 122 -0.11 -11.97 -8.75
CA VAL A 122 0.19 -12.43 -10.12
C VAL A 122 1.69 -12.68 -10.31
N LEU A 123 2.58 -11.90 -9.67
CA LEU A 123 4.01 -12.20 -9.61
C LEU A 123 4.27 -13.52 -8.86
N TYR A 124 3.62 -13.74 -7.72
CA TYR A 124 3.69 -15.03 -7.02
C TYR A 124 3.22 -16.19 -7.90
N LEU A 125 2.05 -16.09 -8.52
CA LEU A 125 1.50 -17.13 -9.41
C LEU A 125 2.42 -17.42 -10.60
N SER A 126 2.99 -16.39 -11.24
CA SER A 126 3.89 -16.56 -12.38
C SER A 126 5.27 -17.11 -12.01
N LYS A 127 5.76 -16.90 -10.78
CA LYS A 127 6.92 -17.64 -10.26
C LYS A 127 6.56 -19.08 -9.86
N LYS A 128 5.41 -19.30 -9.22
CA LYS A 128 4.91 -20.61 -8.76
C LYS A 128 4.65 -21.58 -9.91
N TYR A 129 4.13 -21.09 -11.03
CA TYR A 129 3.78 -21.87 -12.21
C TYR A 129 4.76 -21.70 -13.39
N ASP A 130 5.94 -21.12 -13.15
CA ASP A 130 7.00 -20.90 -14.15
C ASP A 130 6.49 -20.27 -15.47
N VAL A 131 6.10 -18.99 -15.37
CA VAL A 131 5.64 -18.15 -16.50
C VAL A 131 6.51 -16.88 -16.58
N PRO A 132 7.77 -16.96 -17.07
CA PRO A 132 8.77 -15.90 -16.87
C PRO A 132 8.40 -14.54 -17.46
N ARG A 133 7.70 -14.52 -18.62
CA ARG A 133 7.21 -13.27 -19.25
C ARG A 133 6.25 -12.52 -18.33
N LEU A 134 5.33 -13.24 -17.69
CA LEU A 134 4.36 -12.66 -16.75
C LEU A 134 5.04 -12.21 -15.46
N ALA A 135 6.03 -12.94 -14.96
CA ALA A 135 6.81 -12.54 -13.80
C ALA A 135 7.56 -11.21 -14.05
N ALA A 136 8.26 -11.09 -15.18
CA ALA A 136 8.97 -9.86 -15.55
C ALA A 136 8.02 -8.66 -15.70
N LEU A 137 6.88 -8.83 -16.37
CA LEU A 137 5.87 -7.78 -16.54
C LEU A 137 5.21 -7.39 -15.20
N SER A 138 4.94 -8.36 -14.33
CA SER A 138 4.38 -8.11 -12.99
C SER A 138 5.36 -7.34 -12.09
N ALA A 139 6.64 -7.74 -12.09
CA ALA A 139 7.69 -7.06 -11.34
C ALA A 139 7.85 -5.60 -11.78
N GLU A 140 7.89 -5.35 -13.09
CA GLU A 140 7.96 -3.98 -13.63
C GLU A 140 6.69 -3.15 -13.36
N HIS A 141 5.51 -3.78 -13.37
CA HIS A 141 4.27 -3.10 -13.00
C HIS A 141 4.25 -2.71 -11.51
N ILE A 142 4.69 -3.59 -10.61
CA ILE A 142 4.80 -3.30 -9.17
C ILE A 142 5.74 -2.11 -8.94
N LYS A 143 6.96 -2.16 -9.49
CA LYS A 143 7.96 -1.07 -9.38
C LYS A 143 7.43 0.29 -9.82
N LYS A 144 6.63 0.33 -10.89
CA LYS A 144 6.06 1.57 -11.46
C LYS A 144 4.87 2.11 -10.68
N ASN A 145 4.28 1.33 -9.77
CA ASN A 145 3.07 1.68 -9.02
C ASN A 145 3.27 1.62 -7.50
N ILE A 146 4.50 1.79 -7.01
CA ILE A 146 4.78 1.93 -5.56
C ILE A 146 4.25 3.30 -5.07
N SER A 147 3.43 3.28 -4.02
CA SER A 147 2.76 4.45 -3.42
C SER A 147 2.68 4.32 -1.90
N THR A 148 2.35 5.42 -1.19
CA THR A 148 2.35 5.46 0.29
C THR A 148 1.48 4.37 0.91
N ASN A 149 0.30 4.17 0.33
CA ASN A 149 -0.72 3.21 0.76
C ASN A 149 -0.46 1.74 0.37
N ASN A 150 0.61 1.43 -0.38
CA ASN A 150 0.94 0.06 -0.78
C ASN A 150 2.39 -0.36 -0.52
N VAL A 151 3.31 0.57 -0.23
CA VAL A 151 4.74 0.29 -0.14
C VAL A 151 5.08 -0.75 0.93
N VAL A 152 4.30 -0.83 2.01
CA VAL A 152 4.46 -1.86 3.06
C VAL A 152 4.10 -3.24 2.50
N SER A 153 2.89 -3.42 1.95
CA SER A 153 2.49 -4.66 1.26
C SER A 153 3.46 -5.08 0.17
N VAL A 154 3.93 -4.13 -0.65
CA VAL A 154 4.90 -4.38 -1.71
C VAL A 154 6.23 -4.85 -1.14
N LEU A 155 6.72 -4.22 -0.06
CA LEU A 155 7.97 -4.60 0.59
C LEU A 155 7.90 -6.02 1.17
N LEU A 156 6.88 -6.33 1.96
CA LEU A 156 6.68 -7.66 2.56
C LEU A 156 6.47 -8.75 1.50
N SER A 157 5.74 -8.44 0.41
CA SER A 157 5.59 -9.34 -0.73
C SER A 157 6.92 -9.55 -1.45
N ALA A 158 7.70 -8.49 -1.67
CA ALA A 158 8.98 -8.60 -2.38
C ALA A 158 10.01 -9.40 -1.58
N GLU A 159 10.10 -9.18 -0.26
CA GLU A 159 11.02 -9.92 0.61
C GLU A 159 10.66 -11.41 0.69
N SER A 160 9.38 -11.75 0.87
CA SER A 160 8.91 -13.14 0.89
C SER A 160 9.01 -13.85 -0.47
N LEU A 161 9.04 -13.11 -1.59
CA LEU A 161 9.28 -13.64 -2.94
C LEU A 161 10.75 -13.65 -3.37
N GLY A 162 11.68 -13.13 -2.55
CA GLY A 162 13.10 -12.96 -2.89
C GLY A 162 13.39 -11.89 -3.96
N GLU A 163 12.46 -10.96 -4.18
CA GLU A 163 12.50 -9.94 -5.22
C GLU A 163 13.32 -8.71 -4.81
N ASN A 164 14.62 -8.93 -4.61
CA ASN A 164 15.57 -7.92 -4.11
C ASN A 164 15.50 -6.57 -4.83
N SER A 165 15.25 -6.54 -6.15
CA SER A 165 15.08 -5.30 -6.92
C SER A 165 13.83 -4.51 -6.50
N ILE A 166 12.72 -5.20 -6.24
CA ILE A 166 11.48 -4.58 -5.75
C ILE A 166 11.64 -4.16 -4.29
N SER A 167 12.22 -5.01 -3.43
CA SER A 167 12.49 -4.68 -2.02
C SER A 167 13.40 -3.45 -1.88
N PHE A 168 14.44 -3.32 -2.72
CA PHE A 168 15.31 -2.14 -2.75
C PHE A 168 14.53 -0.86 -3.10
N GLN A 169 13.74 -0.90 -4.18
CA GLN A 169 12.97 0.27 -4.62
C GLN A 169 11.86 0.63 -3.62
N ALA A 170 11.21 -0.36 -3.01
CA ALA A 170 10.22 -0.16 -1.94
C ALA A 170 10.85 0.45 -0.68
N ARG A 171 12.01 -0.04 -0.21
CA ARG A 171 12.76 0.56 0.91
C ARG A 171 13.22 1.98 0.58
N TYR A 172 13.67 2.25 -0.65
CA TYR A 172 14.00 3.61 -1.09
C TYR A 172 12.78 4.54 -0.99
N PHE A 173 11.66 4.16 -1.62
CA PHE A 173 10.41 4.94 -1.57
C PHE A 173 9.91 5.17 -0.14
N LEU A 174 9.94 4.11 0.69
CA LEU A 174 9.51 4.15 2.09
C LEU A 174 10.33 5.17 2.88
N ARG A 175 11.66 5.12 2.83
CA ARG A 175 12.53 6.04 3.62
C ARG A 175 12.31 7.51 3.27
N THR A 176 12.11 7.83 1.99
CA THR A 176 11.86 9.20 1.51
C THR A 176 10.44 9.70 1.82
N ASN A 177 9.44 8.80 1.86
CA ASN A 177 8.03 9.15 2.04
C ASN A 177 7.44 8.73 3.41
N ILE A 178 8.28 8.28 4.33
CA ILE A 178 7.90 7.65 5.61
C ILE A 178 6.90 8.49 6.42
N ARG A 179 7.02 9.83 6.41
CA ARG A 179 6.08 10.77 7.05
C ARG A 179 4.61 10.61 6.63
N TYR A 180 4.35 10.05 5.45
CA TYR A 180 3.00 9.70 4.99
C TYR A 180 2.67 8.25 5.29
N VAL A 181 3.63 7.34 5.06
CA VAL A 181 3.45 5.88 5.23
C VAL A 181 3.07 5.50 6.67
N ILE A 182 3.59 6.20 7.69
CA ILE A 182 3.25 5.96 9.11
C ILE A 182 1.77 6.21 9.47
N HIS A 183 1.00 6.86 8.60
CA HIS A 183 -0.42 7.14 8.79
C HIS A 183 -1.33 6.19 7.98
N GLU A 184 -0.75 5.38 7.09
CA GLU A 184 -1.46 4.42 6.26
C GLU A 184 -1.81 3.16 7.07
N GLN A 185 -3.00 2.59 6.85
CA GLN A 185 -3.44 1.38 7.57
C GLN A 185 -2.51 0.18 7.32
N ASP A 186 -1.82 0.16 6.18
CA ASP A 186 -0.90 -0.91 5.79
C ASP A 186 0.33 -1.00 6.72
N PHE A 187 0.78 0.13 7.28
CA PHE A 187 1.87 0.21 8.26
C PHE A 187 1.54 -0.53 9.57
N LEU A 188 0.26 -0.62 9.94
CA LEU A 188 -0.20 -1.30 11.16
C LEU A 188 -0.12 -2.84 11.05
N ARG A 189 0.17 -3.37 9.87
CA ARG A 189 0.37 -4.81 9.63
C ARG A 189 1.79 -5.27 9.95
N LEU A 190 2.74 -4.35 10.05
CA LEU A 190 4.15 -4.63 10.32
C LEU A 190 4.31 -5.43 11.63
N ASN A 191 5.38 -6.21 11.72
CA ASN A 191 5.83 -6.87 12.93
C ASN A 191 6.96 -6.06 13.63
N GLU A 192 7.35 -6.45 14.85
CA GLU A 192 8.37 -5.75 15.64
C GLU A 192 9.75 -5.71 14.94
N GLU A 193 10.16 -6.79 14.29
CA GLU A 193 11.45 -6.88 13.58
C GLU A 193 11.45 -5.98 12.34
N GLU A 194 10.38 -5.99 11.56
CA GLU A 194 10.19 -5.12 10.39
C GLU A 194 10.20 -3.63 10.80
N LEU A 195 9.52 -3.29 11.90
CA LEU A 195 9.60 -1.95 12.49
C LEU A 195 11.00 -1.61 12.96
N CYS A 196 11.74 -2.53 13.58
CA CYS A 196 13.11 -2.30 13.98
C CYS A 196 14.02 -2.04 12.77
N GLN A 197 13.88 -2.80 11.68
CA GLN A 197 14.63 -2.57 10.43
C GLN A 197 14.35 -1.18 9.84
N ILE A 198 13.10 -0.71 9.88
CA ILE A 198 12.74 0.66 9.44
C ILE A 198 13.32 1.71 10.40
N PHE A 199 13.05 1.59 11.71
CA PHE A 199 13.38 2.60 12.72
C PHE A 199 14.88 2.71 13.01
N ALA A 200 15.67 1.68 12.74
CA ALA A 200 17.13 1.73 12.83
C ALA A 200 17.76 2.64 11.76
N SER A 201 17.06 2.90 10.64
CA SER A 201 17.58 3.71 9.53
C SER A 201 17.91 5.15 9.95
N ASP A 202 19.13 5.60 9.63
CA ASP A 202 19.51 7.01 9.70
C ASP A 202 18.84 7.86 8.61
N GLU A 203 18.37 7.25 7.51
CA GLU A 203 17.89 7.94 6.29
C GLU A 203 16.37 8.18 6.27
N LEU A 204 15.70 8.32 7.42
CA LEU A 204 14.24 8.56 7.48
C LEU A 204 13.91 10.07 7.42
N SER A 205 13.05 10.47 6.46
CA SER A 205 12.57 11.85 6.30
C SER A 205 11.31 12.16 7.13
N VAL A 206 11.44 12.17 8.46
CA VAL A 206 10.35 12.34 9.44
C VAL A 206 10.89 12.74 10.82
N SER A 207 10.10 13.42 11.66
CA SER A 207 10.50 13.76 13.03
C SER A 207 10.43 12.55 13.98
N GLU A 208 11.22 12.60 15.07
CA GLU A 208 11.15 11.57 16.12
C GLU A 208 9.78 11.56 16.83
N MET A 209 9.08 12.70 16.89
CA MET A 209 7.74 12.78 17.49
C MET A 209 6.69 12.08 16.64
N GLU A 210 6.74 12.25 15.31
CA GLU A 210 5.90 11.48 14.38
C GLU A 210 6.21 9.98 14.47
N LEU A 211 7.49 9.59 14.53
CA LEU A 211 7.89 8.18 14.75
C LEU A 211 7.38 7.62 16.09
N PHE A 212 7.43 8.40 17.17
CA PHE A 212 6.88 8.00 18.47
C PHE A 212 5.36 7.87 18.46
N ASN A 213 4.65 8.80 17.81
CA ASN A 213 3.21 8.69 17.65
C ASN A 213 2.82 7.48 16.80
N ALA A 214 3.56 7.19 15.73
CA ALA A 214 3.39 6.00 14.89
C ALA A 214 3.65 4.70 15.67
N ALA A 215 4.73 4.65 16.46
CA ALA A 215 5.07 3.50 17.29
C ALA A 215 3.99 3.24 18.36
N VAL A 216 3.50 4.27 19.06
CA VAL A 216 2.41 4.12 20.03
C VAL A 216 1.09 3.72 19.35
N HIS A 217 0.80 4.21 18.15
CA HIS A 217 -0.39 3.81 17.39
C HIS A 217 -0.31 2.34 16.96
N TRP A 218 0.83 1.89 16.44
CA TRP A 218 1.09 0.47 16.16
C TRP A 218 0.96 -0.39 17.43
N ALA A 219 1.51 0.07 18.56
CA ALA A 219 1.45 -0.65 19.83
C ALA A 219 0.01 -0.84 20.34
N ILE A 220 -0.88 0.13 20.07
CA ILE A 220 -2.32 0.01 20.38
C ILE A 220 -2.96 -1.10 19.55
N GLU A 221 -2.69 -1.19 18.25
CA GLU A 221 -3.22 -2.27 17.41
C GLU A 221 -2.56 -3.63 17.72
N GLU A 222 -1.27 -3.66 18.04
CA GLU A 222 -0.56 -4.88 18.42
C GLU A 222 -1.07 -5.44 19.76
N CYS A 223 -1.36 -4.59 20.74
CA CYS A 223 -2.07 -5.01 21.95
C CYS A 223 -3.43 -5.65 21.63
N LYS A 224 -4.23 -5.07 20.70
CA LYS A 224 -5.50 -5.68 20.28
C LYS A 224 -5.28 -7.03 19.57
N ARG A 225 -4.29 -7.16 18.68
CA ARG A 225 -3.91 -8.42 18.01
C ARG A 225 -3.56 -9.50 19.03
N GLN A 226 -2.81 -9.14 20.07
CA GLN A 226 -2.40 -10.04 21.15
C GLN A 226 -3.45 -10.20 22.27
N LYS A 227 -4.61 -9.52 22.17
CA LYS A 227 -5.69 -9.48 23.18
C LYS A 227 -5.25 -8.97 24.56
N LEU A 228 -4.27 -8.07 24.58
CA LEU A 228 -3.81 -7.35 25.76
C LEU A 228 -4.67 -6.11 26.02
N GLU A 229 -4.77 -5.69 27.28
CA GLU A 229 -5.43 -4.44 27.64
C GLU A 229 -4.65 -3.21 27.13
N SER A 230 -5.37 -2.14 26.80
CA SER A 230 -4.85 -0.89 26.27
C SER A 230 -4.14 -0.02 27.32
N THR A 231 -3.05 -0.52 27.90
CA THR A 231 -2.27 0.15 28.96
C THR A 231 -0.87 0.59 28.48
N PRO A 232 -0.28 1.67 29.04
CA PRO A 232 1.08 2.10 28.70
C PRO A 232 2.15 1.02 28.90
N GLN A 233 2.00 0.20 29.93
CA GLN A 233 2.88 -0.93 30.24
C GLN A 233 2.80 -1.99 29.14
N ASN A 234 1.60 -2.31 28.65
CA ASN A 234 1.43 -3.24 27.53
C ASN A 234 1.97 -2.66 26.22
N TYR A 235 1.81 -1.36 25.96
CA TYR A 235 2.45 -0.71 24.80
C TYR A 235 3.97 -0.81 24.86
N ARG A 236 4.58 -0.56 26.04
CA ARG A 236 6.03 -0.70 26.26
C ARG A 236 6.51 -2.15 26.14
N PHE A 237 5.66 -3.11 26.52
CA PHE A 237 5.91 -4.55 26.37
C PHE A 237 5.90 -4.99 24.91
N VAL A 238 4.92 -4.60 24.08
CA VAL A 238 4.89 -4.98 22.65
C VAL A 238 5.94 -4.24 21.82
N LEU A 239 6.29 -3.00 22.19
CA LEU A 239 7.30 -2.18 21.50
C LEU A 239 8.74 -2.65 21.70
N LYS A 240 9.04 -3.42 22.76
CA LYS A 240 10.34 -4.07 23.03
C LYS A 240 11.57 -3.19 22.69
N ASN A 241 12.15 -3.38 21.49
CA ASN A 241 13.34 -2.72 20.98
C ASN A 241 13.03 -1.47 20.13
N VAL A 242 11.85 -1.40 19.47
CA VAL A 242 11.44 -0.28 18.59
C VAL A 242 11.53 1.07 19.33
N ILE A 243 11.13 1.09 20.60
CA ILE A 243 11.21 2.27 21.46
C ILE A 243 12.65 2.79 21.66
N GLN A 244 13.67 1.93 21.63
CA GLN A 244 15.08 2.31 21.80
C GLN A 244 15.69 2.90 20.51
N LEU A 245 15.03 2.72 19.37
CA LEU A 245 15.42 3.25 18.05
C LEU A 245 14.86 4.66 17.79
N ILE A 246 14.02 5.16 18.70
CA ILE A 246 13.47 6.53 18.70
C ILE A 246 14.44 7.43 19.46
N ARG A 247 14.77 8.58 18.86
CA ARG A 247 15.90 9.42 19.29
C ARG A 247 15.40 10.54 20.20
N PHE A 248 14.74 10.16 21.29
CA PHE A 248 14.16 11.09 22.29
C PHE A 248 15.07 12.27 22.69
N PRO A 249 16.40 12.13 22.85
CA PRO A 249 17.30 13.24 23.18
C PRO A 249 17.38 14.36 22.12
N LEU A 250 16.76 14.16 20.94
CA LEU A 250 16.72 15.10 19.82
C LEU A 250 15.34 15.72 19.58
N MET A 251 14.33 15.34 20.37
CA MET A 251 13.02 16.01 20.37
C MET A 251 13.11 17.39 21.01
N ASP A 252 12.10 18.23 20.76
CA ASP A 252 11.93 19.44 21.58
C ASP A 252 11.56 19.07 23.03
N ARG A 253 12.10 19.84 23.97
CA ARG A 253 11.92 19.62 25.42
C ARG A 253 10.45 19.72 25.84
N LYS A 254 9.72 20.71 25.32
CA LYS A 254 8.31 20.94 25.66
C LYS A 254 7.45 19.88 24.98
N GLU A 255 7.74 19.54 23.73
CA GLU A 255 7.05 18.49 22.99
C GLU A 255 7.17 17.12 23.68
N PHE A 256 8.39 16.71 24.08
CA PHE A 256 8.62 15.51 24.87
C PHE A 256 7.88 15.53 26.22
N THR A 257 7.97 16.65 26.96
CA THR A 257 7.31 16.77 28.27
C THR A 257 5.79 16.68 28.17
N LEU A 258 5.18 17.26 27.13
CA LEU A 258 3.73 17.28 26.96
C LEU A 258 3.15 16.05 26.26
N HIS A 259 3.90 15.37 25.39
CA HIS A 259 3.37 14.34 24.50
C HIS A 259 4.06 12.98 24.59
N VAL A 260 5.21 12.87 25.26
CA VAL A 260 5.95 11.60 25.45
C VAL A 260 5.86 11.15 26.90
N ALA A 261 6.36 11.96 27.84
CA ALA A 261 6.37 11.63 29.26
C ALA A 261 4.95 11.36 29.79
N THR A 262 3.98 12.21 29.42
CA THR A 262 2.55 12.08 29.80
C THR A 262 1.87 10.79 29.35
N LYS A 263 2.41 10.05 28.38
CA LYS A 263 1.86 8.77 27.93
C LYS A 263 2.28 7.59 28.80
N ASN A 264 3.26 7.74 29.69
CA ASN A 264 3.79 6.70 30.59
C ASN A 264 4.27 5.41 29.87
N VAL A 265 4.62 5.50 28.59
CA VAL A 265 5.19 4.39 27.80
C VAL A 265 6.68 4.23 28.09
N LEU A 266 7.37 5.34 28.39
CA LEU A 266 8.70 5.33 28.98
C LEU A 266 8.59 5.32 30.50
N THR A 267 9.56 4.70 31.16
CA THR A 267 9.71 4.75 32.61
C THR A 267 10.19 6.12 33.08
N ASP A 268 9.91 6.48 34.34
CA ASP A 268 10.39 7.73 34.94
C ASP A 268 11.93 7.85 34.87
N SER A 269 12.65 6.73 34.94
CA SER A 269 14.11 6.70 34.80
C SER A 269 14.59 6.97 33.37
N GLU A 270 13.91 6.44 32.35
CA GLU A 270 14.18 6.76 30.94
C GLU A 270 13.88 8.25 30.66
N CYS A 271 12.73 8.75 31.13
CA CYS A 271 12.34 10.16 31.00
C CYS A 271 13.36 11.10 31.68
N LEU A 272 13.73 10.83 32.93
CA LEU A 272 14.69 11.63 33.68
C LEU A 272 16.09 11.57 33.05
N ASN A 273 16.52 10.42 32.54
CA ASN A 273 17.80 10.25 31.83
C ASN A 273 17.88 11.17 30.59
N VAL A 274 16.81 11.25 29.79
CA VAL A 274 16.73 12.18 28.65
C VAL A 274 16.78 13.63 29.13
N MET A 275 15.99 14.00 30.14
CA MET A 275 15.94 15.37 30.66
C MET A 275 17.29 15.86 31.21
N MET A 276 18.00 15.05 32.02
CA MET A 276 19.31 15.42 32.57
C MET A 276 20.32 15.79 31.47
N HIS A 277 20.35 15.04 30.36
CA HIS A 277 21.30 15.30 29.27
C HIS A 277 20.96 16.56 28.46
N TRP A 278 19.75 17.13 28.57
CA TRP A 278 19.42 18.41 27.94
C TRP A 278 19.93 19.63 28.71
N ASP A 279 19.90 19.61 30.04
CA ASP A 279 20.25 20.77 30.88
C ASP A 279 21.74 20.87 31.22
N VAL A 280 22.52 19.84 30.88
CA VAL A 280 23.95 19.70 31.20
C VAL A 280 24.80 19.85 29.95
N THR A 281 25.91 20.61 30.02
CA THR A 281 26.73 20.91 28.83
C THR A 281 27.46 19.66 28.30
N PRO A 282 27.85 19.61 27.01
CA PRO A 282 28.51 18.43 26.44
C PRO A 282 29.79 17.95 27.15
N LYS A 283 30.46 18.82 27.93
CA LYS A 283 31.61 18.44 28.76
C LYS A 283 31.20 17.75 30.07
N GLU A 284 30.11 18.23 30.68
CA GLU A 284 29.59 17.75 31.96
C GLU A 284 28.73 16.49 31.79
N ARG A 285 28.20 16.21 30.59
CA ARG A 285 27.53 14.94 30.26
C ARG A 285 28.39 13.70 30.55
N ALA A 286 29.72 13.84 30.61
CA ALA A 286 30.64 12.79 30.99
C ALA A 286 30.59 12.39 32.48
N THR A 287 29.95 13.19 33.35
CA THR A 287 29.71 12.86 34.77
C THR A 287 28.28 12.39 35.04
N LEU A 288 27.41 12.36 34.02
CA LEU A 288 26.06 11.81 34.12
C LEU A 288 26.07 10.29 33.89
N PRO A 289 25.01 9.56 34.32
CA PRO A 289 24.76 8.21 33.85
C PRO A 289 24.70 8.15 32.31
N PRO A 290 25.12 7.02 31.68
CA PRO A 290 25.01 6.84 30.24
C PRO A 290 23.60 7.15 29.73
N LEU A 291 23.54 7.76 28.54
CA LEU A 291 22.30 8.08 27.86
C LEU A 291 21.71 6.78 27.28
N MET A 292 20.45 6.47 27.62
CA MET A 292 19.81 5.21 27.24
C MET A 292 19.42 5.14 25.75
N PHE A 293 19.26 6.30 25.10
CA PHE A 293 18.75 6.43 23.74
C PHE A 293 19.77 7.00 22.75
N ILE A 294 19.58 6.67 21.47
CA ILE A 294 20.38 7.19 20.36
C ILE A 294 20.27 8.73 20.31
N ASN A 295 21.41 9.41 20.23
CA ASN A 295 21.51 10.88 20.20
C ASN A 295 22.19 11.43 18.92
N LYS A 296 22.37 10.59 17.91
CA LYS A 296 22.83 10.97 16.56
C LYS A 296 21.61 11.41 15.74
N PRO A 297 21.57 12.63 15.15
CA PRO A 297 20.50 13.01 14.23
C PRO A 297 20.35 12.05 13.05
N ARG A 298 19.13 11.89 12.56
CA ARG A 298 18.88 11.24 11.27
C ARG A 298 19.46 12.11 10.17
N THR A 299 20.08 11.47 9.18
CA THR A 299 20.52 12.13 7.95
C THR A 299 19.29 12.31 7.07
N GLU A 300 18.71 13.52 7.11
CA GLU A 300 17.69 13.90 6.12
C GLU A 300 18.22 13.60 4.72
N THR A 301 17.43 12.88 3.92
CA THR A 301 17.76 12.56 2.54
C THR A 301 17.63 13.79 1.65
N ASN A 302 18.56 14.74 1.79
CA ASN A 302 18.86 15.81 0.83
C ASN A 302 19.54 15.20 -0.42
N ILE A 303 18.83 14.25 -1.03
CA ILE A 303 19.18 13.60 -2.27
C ILE A 303 18.79 14.57 -3.38
N SER A 304 19.80 15.16 -4.03
CA SER A 304 19.58 15.70 -5.38
C SER A 304 19.20 14.55 -6.32
N SER A 305 18.53 14.87 -7.42
CA SER A 305 18.08 13.93 -8.47
C SER A 305 19.12 12.90 -8.94
N ASP A 306 20.38 13.22 -8.73
CA ASP A 306 21.54 12.63 -9.40
C ASP A 306 22.06 11.38 -8.65
N ALA A 307 21.82 11.28 -7.34
CA ALA A 307 22.34 10.18 -6.51
C ALA A 307 21.61 8.83 -6.72
N VAL A 308 20.52 8.79 -7.48
CA VAL A 308 19.85 7.54 -7.88
C VAL A 308 20.67 6.79 -8.94
N SER A 309 21.57 7.49 -9.66
CA SER A 309 22.36 6.94 -10.77
C SER A 309 23.57 6.08 -10.31
N SER A 310 24.02 6.23 -9.06
CA SER A 310 25.32 5.70 -8.61
C SER A 310 25.32 4.28 -8.03
N TYR A 311 24.16 3.61 -7.94
CA TYR A 311 24.03 2.28 -7.33
C TYR A 311 23.35 1.23 -8.23
N LEU A 312 23.81 1.13 -9.48
CA LEU A 312 23.78 -0.16 -10.19
C LEU A 312 25.07 -0.94 -9.88
N PRO A 313 25.00 -2.25 -9.55
CA PRO A 313 26.18 -3.09 -9.48
C PRO A 313 26.95 -3.06 -10.81
N GLN A 314 28.28 -2.98 -10.77
CA GLN A 314 29.10 -2.87 -11.99
C GLN A 314 28.90 -4.06 -12.95
N GLU A 315 28.56 -5.23 -12.40
CA GLU A 315 28.21 -6.44 -13.17
C GLU A 315 26.96 -6.25 -14.05
N THR A 316 25.97 -5.47 -13.59
CA THR A 316 24.77 -5.15 -14.38
C THR A 316 25.10 -4.24 -15.56
N LEU A 317 25.98 -3.24 -15.36
CA LEU A 317 26.34 -2.28 -16.39
C LEU A 317 27.12 -2.91 -17.55
N MET A 318 27.87 -3.99 -17.31
CA MET A 318 28.59 -4.74 -18.35
C MET A 318 27.69 -5.65 -19.20
N MET A 319 26.43 -5.85 -18.80
CA MET A 319 25.49 -6.78 -19.43
C MET A 319 24.42 -6.09 -20.29
N MET A 320 24.37 -4.76 -20.31
CA MET A 320 23.42 -3.96 -21.10
C MET A 320 23.93 -3.70 -22.52
N SER A 321 23.03 -3.67 -23.50
CA SER A 321 23.40 -3.35 -24.89
C SER A 321 23.58 -1.84 -25.10
N PRO A 322 24.35 -1.41 -26.12
CA PRO A 322 24.53 0.01 -26.44
C PRO A 322 23.24 0.76 -26.79
N ARG A 323 22.13 0.07 -27.09
CA ARG A 323 20.81 0.70 -27.29
C ARG A 323 20.15 1.09 -25.97
N GLU A 324 20.21 0.22 -24.97
CA GLU A 324 19.60 0.46 -23.65
C GLU A 324 20.30 1.60 -22.90
N MET A 325 21.60 1.81 -23.16
CA MET A 325 22.34 2.97 -22.65
C MET A 325 21.90 4.31 -23.25
N MET A 326 21.41 4.33 -24.50
CA MET A 326 20.97 5.57 -25.15
C MET A 326 19.58 6.01 -24.70
N ASP A 327 18.66 5.07 -24.51
CA ASP A 327 17.26 5.35 -24.20
C ASP A 327 17.09 6.10 -22.86
N GLN A 328 17.93 5.77 -21.87
CA GLN A 328 17.93 6.46 -20.57
C GLN A 328 18.44 7.90 -20.61
N SER A 329 19.32 8.27 -21.55
CA SER A 329 19.87 9.62 -21.62
C SER A 329 18.82 10.70 -21.94
N TYR A 330 17.69 10.30 -22.54
CA TYR A 330 16.62 11.20 -22.96
C TYR A 330 15.73 11.69 -21.80
N TYR A 331 15.86 11.09 -20.60
CA TYR A 331 14.93 11.31 -19.48
C TYR A 331 15.38 12.33 -18.42
N TYR A 332 16.64 12.81 -18.47
CA TYR A 332 17.24 13.57 -17.36
C TYR A 332 17.55 15.05 -17.64
N ASP A 333 17.47 15.54 -18.88
CA ASP A 333 17.91 16.91 -19.23
C ASP A 333 16.75 17.92 -19.33
N THR A 334 16.15 18.28 -18.19
CA THR A 334 15.19 19.42 -18.08
C THR A 334 15.40 20.23 -16.80
N GLY A 335 16.62 20.75 -16.61
CA GLY A 335 16.92 21.71 -15.55
C GLY A 335 16.21 23.07 -15.72
N PRO A 336 15.89 23.80 -14.64
CA PRO A 336 15.11 25.04 -14.71
C PRO A 336 15.91 26.22 -15.30
N MET A 337 15.39 26.86 -16.35
CA MET A 337 16.01 28.06 -16.93
C MET A 337 15.94 29.26 -15.98
N ALA A 338 17.10 29.73 -15.54
CA ALA A 338 17.22 30.92 -14.69
C ALA A 338 16.96 32.22 -15.46
N VAL A 339 16.19 33.13 -14.86
CA VAL A 339 15.90 34.45 -15.43
C VAL A 339 17.14 35.36 -15.37
N ARG A 340 17.69 35.74 -16.53
CA ARG A 340 18.60 36.89 -16.65
C ARG A 340 18.33 37.65 -17.95
N GLY A 341 18.13 38.96 -17.82
CA GLY A 341 17.50 39.77 -18.87
C GLY A 341 18.42 40.24 -20.00
N TYR A 342 17.81 40.54 -21.14
CA TYR A 342 18.45 41.23 -22.27
C TYR A 342 17.96 42.67 -22.42
N ARG A 343 18.82 43.53 -22.96
CA ARG A 343 18.65 45.00 -22.97
C ARG A 343 18.27 45.49 -24.38
N SER A 344 17.10 46.12 -24.48
CA SER A 344 16.69 47.10 -25.51
C SER A 344 17.16 46.91 -26.97
N THR A 345 16.23 46.55 -27.85
CA THR A 345 16.22 47.02 -29.25
C THR A 345 14.91 47.77 -29.52
N GLN A 346 14.96 48.89 -30.24
CA GLN A 346 13.81 49.78 -30.44
C GLN A 346 12.94 49.36 -31.62
N SER A 347 11.62 49.40 -31.47
CA SER A 347 10.65 49.43 -32.57
C SER A 347 9.55 50.45 -32.26
N LYS A 348 9.07 51.17 -33.30
CA LYS A 348 8.11 52.28 -33.14
C LYS A 348 6.67 51.77 -33.00
N PRO A 349 5.81 52.42 -32.19
CA PRO A 349 4.38 52.12 -32.16
C PRO A 349 3.64 52.63 -33.42
N PRO A 350 2.55 51.98 -33.83
CA PRO A 350 1.68 52.46 -34.91
C PRO A 350 0.72 53.58 -34.46
N PRO A 351 0.16 54.39 -35.39
CA PRO A 351 -0.71 55.52 -35.07
C PRO A 351 -2.19 55.11 -34.81
N PRO A 352 -2.95 55.88 -34.00
CA PRO A 352 -4.34 55.55 -33.65
C PRO A 352 -5.40 56.16 -34.60
N PRO A 353 -6.46 55.40 -34.97
CA PRO A 353 -7.60 55.94 -35.70
C PRO A 353 -8.69 56.53 -34.79
N ARG A 354 -8.80 57.86 -34.82
CA ARG A 354 -9.98 58.75 -34.63
C ARG A 354 -11.22 58.27 -33.85
N ARG A 355 -11.64 59.12 -32.90
CA ARG A 355 -13.03 59.18 -32.38
C ARG A 355 -14.02 59.66 -33.45
N THR A 356 -15.26 59.19 -33.37
CA THR A 356 -16.48 59.88 -33.86
C THR A 356 -17.41 60.17 -32.67
N HIS A 357 -18.37 61.09 -32.84
CA HIS A 357 -19.14 61.67 -31.73
C HIS A 357 -20.54 61.07 -31.55
N ALA A 358 -20.91 60.89 -30.27
CA ALA A 358 -22.22 61.08 -29.61
C ALA A 358 -23.54 60.68 -30.31
N ILE A 359 -24.45 60.07 -29.51
CA ILE A 359 -25.79 60.63 -29.20
C ILE A 359 -26.41 59.88 -27.99
N THR A 360 -27.07 60.64 -27.11
CA THR A 360 -28.03 60.23 -26.06
C THR A 360 -29.22 61.22 -26.16
N PRO A 361 -30.44 61.01 -25.59
CA PRO A 361 -30.85 60.18 -24.42
C PRO A 361 -32.02 59.21 -24.80
N THR A 362 -33.07 58.81 -24.05
CA THR A 362 -33.70 59.30 -22.79
C THR A 362 -34.64 58.29 -22.09
N LYS A 363 -34.57 58.22 -20.75
CA LYS A 363 -35.64 58.13 -19.71
C LYS A 363 -36.87 57.19 -19.82
N ARG A 364 -37.24 56.65 -18.63
CA ARG A 364 -38.53 56.02 -18.20
C ARG A 364 -38.81 54.62 -18.79
N HIS A 365 -39.48 53.66 -18.13
CA HIS A 365 -39.95 53.44 -16.73
C HIS A 365 -40.31 51.91 -16.58
N HIS A 366 -40.77 51.29 -15.48
CA HIS A 366 -41.26 51.71 -14.14
C HIS A 366 -41.07 50.57 -13.08
N ASN A 367 -41.68 50.72 -11.90
CA ASN A 367 -42.09 49.68 -10.92
C ASN A 367 -41.09 48.73 -10.22
N ASN A 368 -40.99 48.94 -8.91
CA ASN A 368 -40.67 47.93 -7.90
C ASN A 368 -41.83 46.90 -7.75
N VAL A 369 -41.61 45.77 -7.07
CA VAL A 369 -42.07 45.53 -5.66
C VAL A 369 -41.72 44.10 -5.20
N LEU A 370 -40.96 44.06 -4.09
CA LEU A 370 -40.91 43.07 -3.00
C LEU A 370 -41.65 41.72 -3.12
N HIS A 371 -40.94 40.64 -2.76
CA HIS A 371 -41.10 40.12 -1.39
C HIS A 371 -39.79 39.54 -0.85
N ALA A 372 -39.56 39.71 0.46
CA ALA A 372 -38.47 39.11 1.20
C ALA A 372 -39.02 38.45 2.47
N HIS A 373 -38.39 37.36 2.91
CA HIS A 373 -38.58 36.83 4.26
C HIS A 373 -37.45 37.33 5.15
N ALA A 374 -37.80 37.79 6.35
CA ALA A 374 -36.86 38.32 7.33
C ALA A 374 -36.87 37.46 8.60
N GLN A 375 -35.71 37.38 9.26
CA GLN A 375 -35.59 37.24 10.71
C GLN A 375 -34.20 37.71 11.17
N GLN A 376 -34.13 38.30 12.37
CA GLN A 376 -32.91 38.80 13.02
C GLN A 376 -33.06 38.68 14.56
N PRO A 377 -32.01 38.93 15.37
CA PRO A 377 -31.70 38.09 16.53
C PRO A 377 -32.32 38.50 17.89
N GLY A 378 -32.25 37.56 18.85
CA GLY A 378 -32.48 37.76 20.28
C GLY A 378 -31.18 37.87 21.12
N SER A 379 -31.29 38.13 22.42
CA SER A 379 -30.24 38.82 23.21
C SER A 379 -29.71 38.11 24.48
N LEU A 380 -28.68 38.74 25.05
CA LEU A 380 -27.71 38.37 26.09
C LEU A 380 -28.22 38.20 27.56
N GLN A 381 -27.60 37.24 28.29
CA GLN A 381 -27.10 37.33 29.70
C GLN A 381 -28.11 37.45 30.88
N PRO A 382 -27.74 37.30 32.19
CA PRO A 382 -26.61 36.62 32.88
C PRO A 382 -27.05 35.75 34.12
N PHE A 383 -26.12 35.50 35.08
CA PHE A 383 -26.25 34.95 36.47
C PHE A 383 -26.23 33.40 36.66
N SER A 384 -25.69 32.80 37.76
CA SER A 384 -24.56 33.12 38.69
C SER A 384 -24.35 32.02 39.76
N TYR A 385 -23.19 32.08 40.47
CA TYR A 385 -22.81 31.45 41.76
C TYR A 385 -22.07 30.08 41.81
N LEU A 386 -20.90 30.13 42.47
CA LEU A 386 -20.24 29.06 43.23
C LEU A 386 -20.88 28.96 44.64
N PRO A 387 -20.68 27.84 45.38
CA PRO A 387 -19.62 27.89 46.40
C PRO A 387 -18.82 26.59 46.62
N ASP A 388 -17.69 26.77 47.30
CA ASP A 388 -16.81 25.81 48.00
C ASP A 388 -16.67 26.36 49.45
N PRO A 389 -16.05 25.72 50.49
CA PRO A 389 -15.32 24.46 50.53
C PRO A 389 -15.47 23.59 51.82
N TYR A 390 -14.62 22.55 51.94
CA TYR A 390 -14.13 21.89 53.17
C TYR A 390 -15.11 21.27 54.21
N THR A 391 -15.25 19.95 54.16
CA THR A 391 -15.16 19.00 55.32
C THR A 391 -15.00 17.57 54.77
N GLY A 392 -14.39 16.58 55.45
CA GLY A 392 -13.66 16.66 56.72
C GLY A 392 -13.84 15.49 57.70
N THR A 393 -13.68 14.22 57.29
CA THR A 393 -13.61 13.08 58.24
C THR A 393 -12.91 11.84 57.66
N VAL A 394 -12.46 10.94 58.55
CA VAL A 394 -11.78 9.66 58.23
C VAL A 394 -12.63 8.48 58.72
N SER A 395 -12.76 7.42 57.91
CA SER A 395 -13.22 6.10 58.38
C SER A 395 -12.80 4.94 57.46
N TYR A 396 -11.97 4.03 57.98
CA TYR A 396 -11.92 2.62 57.56
C TYR A 396 -13.03 1.85 58.31
N PRO A 397 -13.54 0.72 57.78
CA PRO A 397 -13.01 -0.56 58.27
C PRO A 397 -12.96 -1.75 57.27
N GLN A 398 -11.94 -2.59 57.45
CA GLN A 398 -11.95 -4.06 57.44
C GLN A 398 -12.73 -4.85 56.37
N SER A 399 -11.96 -5.43 55.44
CA SER A 399 -11.78 -6.88 55.25
C SER A 399 -12.91 -7.86 55.66
N TYR A 400 -13.50 -8.49 54.64
CA TYR A 400 -13.75 -9.94 54.57
C TYR A 400 -13.19 -10.42 53.20
N GLY A 401 -12.81 -11.68 52.98
CA GLY A 401 -12.88 -12.85 53.86
C GLY A 401 -13.51 -14.04 53.13
N GLU A 402 -12.65 -14.87 52.52
CA GLU A 402 -12.90 -16.25 52.04
C GLU A 402 -14.19 -16.55 51.24
N PHE A 403 -14.02 -16.88 49.95
CA PHE A 403 -14.31 -18.22 49.41
C PHE A 403 -13.61 -18.45 48.06
#